data_AF-A0A955MHV0-F1
#
_entry.id   AF-A0A955MHV0-F1
#
_cell.length_a   1.000
_cell.length_b   1.000
_cell.length_c   1.000
_cell.angle_alpha   90.00
_cell.angle_beta   90.00
_cell.angle_gamma   90.00
#
_symmetry.space_group_name_H-M   'P 1'
#
loop_
_entity.id
_entity.type
_entity.pdbx_description
1 polymer ?
#
loop_
_entity_poly.entity_id
_entity_poly.type
_entity_poly.pdbx_seq_one_letter_code
_entity_poly.pdbx_strand_id
1 'polypeptide(L)'
;VALIKPFGLINIQVFKDIDQNIFFTEINMRLGGGSPLTYKAGINIPRIMRDILTGDCLIHQTIFARENVCMLRFDRAFYMEKEELITE
;
A
#
# COMPACT_ATOMS: atom_id res chain seq x y z
N VAL A 1 19.61 10.78 17.52
CA VAL A 1 19.81 10.57 16.07
C VAL A 1 18.77 9.58 15.61
N ALA A 2 17.81 9.98 14.76
CA ALA A 2 16.96 8.98 14.10
C ALA A 2 17.85 8.23 13.09
N LEU A 3 18.09 6.93 13.33
CA LEU A 3 19.05 6.13 12.55
C LEU A 3 18.60 5.89 11.10
N ILE A 4 17.30 6.07 10.82
CA ILE A 4 16.69 5.75 9.53
C ILE A 4 15.76 6.90 9.13
N LYS A 5 15.82 7.31 7.86
CA LYS A 5 14.97 8.37 7.27
C LYS A 5 14.11 7.77 6.16
N PRO A 6 13.12 6.93 6.49
CA PRO A 6 12.29 6.30 5.47
C PRO A 6 11.41 7.34 4.78
N PHE A 7 11.23 7.20 3.47
CA PHE A 7 10.52 8.16 2.62
C PHE A 7 9.57 7.42 1.67
N GLY A 8 8.43 8.04 1.38
CA GLY A 8 7.39 7.44 0.53
C GLY A 8 6.47 6.49 1.29
N LEU A 9 5.88 5.54 0.56
CA LEU A 9 4.96 4.55 1.12
C LEU A 9 5.70 3.37 1.74
N ILE A 10 5.28 3.02 2.96
CA ILE A 10 5.91 1.98 3.77
C ILE A 10 4.81 1.03 4.23
N ASN A 11 5.06 -0.27 4.08
CA ASN A 11 4.23 -1.32 4.64
C ASN A 11 4.90 -1.93 5.87
N ILE A 12 4.26 -1.80 7.03
CA ILE A 12 4.72 -2.40 8.29
C ILE A 12 3.85 -3.62 8.57
N GLN A 13 4.49 -4.78 8.68
CA GLN A 13 3.80 -6.03 9.00
C GLN A 13 3.97 -6.36 10.48
N VAL A 14 2.85 -6.71 11.12
CA VAL A 14 2.80 -7.08 12.53
C VAL A 14 1.92 -8.31 12.74
N PHE A 15 2.22 -9.07 13.78
CA PHE A 15 1.29 -10.02 14.39
C PHE A 15 0.74 -9.43 15.69
N LYS A 16 -0.52 -9.73 15.97
CA LYS A 16 -1.18 -9.40 17.23
C LYS A 16 -1.61 -10.70 17.89
N ASP A 17 -1.17 -10.93 19.12
CA ASP A 17 -1.57 -12.12 19.88
C ASP A 17 -2.92 -11.93 20.58
N ILE A 18 -3.35 -12.96 21.31
CA ILE A 18 -4.62 -12.95 22.07
C ILE A 18 -4.62 -11.92 23.19
N ASP A 19 -3.45 -11.65 23.79
CA ASP A 19 -3.23 -10.70 24.88
C ASP A 19 -3.01 -9.26 24.37
N GLN A 20 -3.23 -9.04 23.07
CA GLN A 20 -3.08 -7.74 22.39
C GLN A 20 -1.64 -7.24 22.25
N ASN A 21 -0.63 -8.07 22.49
CA ASN A 21 0.76 -7.71 22.23
C ASN A 21 1.01 -7.62 20.72
N ILE A 22 1.80 -6.62 20.31
CA ILE A 22 2.14 -6.36 18.91
C ILE A 22 3.59 -6.78 18.65
N PHE A 23 3.78 -7.69 17.71
CA PHE A 23 5.09 -8.17 17.28
C PHE A 23 5.38 -7.70 15.87
N PHE A 24 6.42 -6.89 15.70
CA PHE A 24 6.87 -6.40 14.39
C PHE A 24 7.68 -7.48 13.68
N THR A 25 7.33 -7.79 12.44
CA THR A 25 8.03 -8.84 11.67
C THR A 25 8.80 -8.30 10.49
N GLU A 26 8.28 -7.27 9.81
CA GLU A 26 8.89 -6.78 8.58
C GLU A 26 8.55 -5.31 8.32
N ILE A 27 9.50 -4.59 7.72
CA ILE A 27 9.30 -3.27 7.14
C ILE A 27 9.62 -3.36 5.65
N ASN A 28 8.61 -3.14 4.82
CA ASN A 28 8.73 -3.13 3.36
C ASN A 28 8.65 -1.69 2.85
N MET A 29 9.72 -1.20 2.22
CA MET A 29 9.77 0.12 1.57
C MET A 29 9.12 0.09 0.17
N ARG A 30 7.89 -0.43 0.12
CA ARG A 30 7.09 -0.58 -1.10
C ARG A 30 5.61 -0.68 -0.74
N LEU A 31 4.76 -0.67 -1.78
CA LEU A 31 3.37 -1.07 -1.63
C LEU A 31 3.27 -2.53 -1.15
N GLY A 32 2.51 -2.74 -0.09
CA GLY A 32 2.14 -4.06 0.40
C GLY A 32 1.16 -4.76 -0.55
N GLY A 33 1.08 -6.09 -0.48
CA GLY A 33 0.08 -6.87 -1.22
C GLY A 33 -1.37 -6.54 -0.80
N GLY A 34 -1.54 -5.94 0.39
CA GLY A 34 -2.82 -5.41 0.87
C GLY A 34 -3.17 -4.00 0.38
N SER A 35 -2.31 -3.34 -0.41
CA SER A 35 -2.56 -1.99 -0.90
C SER A 35 -3.88 -1.81 -1.67
N PRO A 36 -4.41 -2.80 -2.43
CA PRO A 36 -5.74 -2.66 -3.03
C PRO A 36 -6.87 -2.54 -2.00
N LEU A 37 -6.77 -3.23 -0.85
CA LEU A 37 -7.72 -3.08 0.25
C LEU A 37 -7.63 -1.69 0.87
N THR A 38 -6.42 -1.19 1.11
CA THR A 38 -6.20 0.18 1.61
C THR A 38 -6.81 1.23 0.67
N TYR A 39 -6.64 1.06 -0.65
CA TYR A 39 -7.27 1.92 -1.64
C TYR A 39 -8.80 1.82 -1.58
N LYS A 40 -9.34 0.61 -1.55
CA LYS A 40 -10.80 0.37 -1.46
C LYS A 40 -11.39 0.90 -0.15
N ALA A 41 -10.64 0.91 0.94
CA ALA A 41 -11.04 1.47 2.22
C ALA A 41 -11.17 3.00 2.18
N GLY A 42 -10.73 3.68 1.10
CA GLY A 42 -10.89 5.11 0.89
C GLY A 42 -9.58 5.88 0.81
N ILE A 43 -8.44 5.20 0.90
CA ILE A 43 -7.13 5.86 0.90
C ILE A 43 -6.62 5.98 -0.52
N ASN A 44 -6.61 7.20 -1.06
CA ASN A 44 -6.15 7.43 -2.43
C ASN A 44 -4.62 7.39 -2.52
N ILE A 45 -4.06 6.17 -2.52
CA ILE A 45 -2.63 5.88 -2.60
C ILE A 45 -1.94 6.59 -3.78
N PRO A 46 -2.45 6.51 -5.03
CA PRO A 46 -1.83 7.21 -6.16
C PRO A 46 -1.77 8.73 -5.97
N ARG A 47 -2.83 9.34 -5.42
CA ARG A 47 -2.84 10.76 -5.10
C ARG A 47 -1.77 11.10 -4.08
N ILE A 48 -1.66 10.32 -3.00
CA ILE A 48 -0.64 10.53 -1.97
C ILE A 48 0.76 10.45 -2.58
N MET A 49 1.03 9.46 -3.44
CA MET A 49 2.33 9.34 -4.10
C MET A 49 2.63 10.54 -5.00
N ARG A 50 1.65 11.00 -5.79
CA ARG A 50 1.77 12.20 -6.60
C ARG A 50 2.11 13.41 -5.73
N ASP A 51 1.36 13.63 -4.66
CA ASP A 51 1.52 14.78 -3.76
C ASP A 51 2.90 14.77 -3.08
N ILE A 52 3.40 13.58 -2.68
CA ILE A 52 4.78 13.40 -2.19
C ILE A 52 5.82 13.80 -3.25
N LEU A 53 5.63 13.37 -4.50
CA LEU A 53 6.56 13.63 -5.60
C LEU A 53 6.56 15.10 -6.05
N THR A 54 5.43 15.79 -5.98
CA THR A 54 5.32 17.21 -6.35
C THR A 54 5.68 18.16 -5.21
N GLY A 55 5.88 17.65 -4.00
CA GLY A 55 6.09 18.48 -2.81
C GLY A 55 4.81 19.15 -2.31
N ASP A 56 3.64 18.71 -2.76
CA ASP A 56 2.35 19.15 -2.25
C ASP A 56 2.12 18.54 -0.86
N CYS A 57 2.48 19.29 0.18
CA CYS A 57 2.43 18.87 1.58
C CYS A 57 1.01 18.70 2.18
N LEU A 58 -0.03 18.52 1.37
CA LEU A 58 -1.43 18.32 1.82
C LEU A 58 -1.69 16.96 2.49
N ILE A 59 -0.64 16.24 2.88
CA ILE A 59 -0.68 14.92 3.54
C ILE A 59 -1.21 15.02 5.00
N HIS A 60 -1.62 16.20 5.47
CA HIS A 60 -2.25 16.38 6.78
C HIS A 60 -3.75 16.08 6.83
N GLN A 61 -4.36 15.61 5.73
CA GLN A 61 -5.71 15.08 5.81
C GLN A 61 -5.70 13.79 6.61
N THR A 62 -6.41 13.76 7.73
CA THR A 62 -6.68 12.53 8.50
C THR A 62 -7.12 11.44 7.53
N ILE A 63 -6.25 10.46 7.35
CA ILE A 63 -6.46 9.35 6.42
C ILE A 63 -7.45 8.41 7.11
N PHE A 64 -8.75 8.59 6.84
CA PHE A 64 -9.79 7.71 7.35
C PHE A 64 -9.93 6.50 6.42
N ALA A 65 -9.40 5.36 6.86
CA ALA A 65 -9.72 4.08 6.24
C ALA A 65 -11.07 3.62 6.79
N ARG A 66 -11.99 3.25 5.89
CA ARG A 66 -13.23 2.59 6.28
C ARG A 66 -12.92 1.22 6.87
N GLU A 67 -13.48 0.95 8.04
CA GLU A 67 -13.42 -0.35 8.69
C GLU A 67 -14.41 -1.34 8.06
N ASN A 68 -14.29 -2.63 8.44
CA ASN A 68 -15.18 -3.71 8.01
C ASN A 68 -15.25 -3.91 6.48
N VAL A 69 -14.16 -3.61 5.77
CA VAL A 69 -14.00 -3.91 4.35
C VAL A 69 -13.24 -5.22 4.19
N CYS A 70 -13.86 -6.22 3.56
CA CYS A 70 -13.21 -7.47 3.22
C CYS A 70 -12.66 -7.41 1.78
N MET A 71 -11.46 -7.94 1.57
CA MET A 71 -10.88 -8.13 0.23
C MET A 71 -10.82 -9.62 -0.09
N LEU A 72 -11.49 -10.03 -1.16
CA LEU A 72 -11.35 -11.33 -1.79
C LEU A 72 -10.59 -11.14 -3.10
N ARG A 73 -9.55 -11.96 -3.30
CA ARG A 73 -8.76 -11.95 -4.54
C ARG A 73 -8.99 -13.26 -5.27
N PHE A 74 -9.10 -13.17 -6.58
CA PHE A 74 -9.16 -14.30 -7.49
C PHE A 74 -8.21 -14.02 -8.64
N ASP A 75 -7.63 -15.07 -9.21
CA ASP A 75 -6.77 -14.93 -10.37
C ASP A 75 -7.63 -14.84 -11.63
N ARG A 76 -7.28 -13.90 -12.50
CA ARG A 76 -7.88 -13.75 -13.82
C ARG A 76 -6.79 -13.90 -14.86
N ALA A 77 -6.95 -14.86 -15.77
CA ALA A 77 -6.07 -15.00 -16.91
C ALA A 77 -6.38 -13.93 -17.97
N PHE A 78 -5.32 -13.41 -18.58
CA PHE A 78 -5.37 -12.57 -19.77
C PHE A 78 -4.59 -13.30 -20.86
N TYR A 79 -5.15 -13.33 -22.07
CA TYR A 79 -4.55 -13.95 -23.24
C TYR A 79 -4.37 -12.86 -24.28
N MET A 80 -3.21 -12.85 -24.93
CA MET A 80 -2.87 -11.94 -26.01
C MET A 80 -1.97 -12.66 -27.00
N GLU A 81 -2.02 -12.25 -28.26
CA GLU A 81 -1.13 -12.79 -29.27
C GLU A 81 0.29 -12.23 -29.07
N LYS A 82 1.31 -13.02 -29.43
CA LYS A 82 2.70 -12.61 -29.22
C LYS A 82 3.02 -11.35 -30.03
N GLU A 83 2.40 -11.19 -31.18
CA GLU A 83 2.55 -10.06 -32.10
C GLU A 83 2.02 -8.75 -31.50
N GLU A 84 1.13 -8.82 -30.51
CA GLU A 84 0.61 -7.65 -29.78
C GLU A 84 1.55 -7.19 -28.66
N LEU A 85 2.57 -8.00 -28.31
CA LEU A 85 3.62 -7.56 -27.41
C LEU A 85 4.50 -6.57 -28.16
N ILE A 86 4.50 -5.31 -27.71
CA ILE A 86 5.49 -4.34 -28.16
C ILE A 86 6.86 -4.84 -27.68
N THR A 87 7.61 -5.44 -28.58
CA THR A 87 9.04 -5.72 -28.39
C THR A 87 9.82 -4.50 -28.83
N GLU A 88 10.69 -3.99 -27.95
CA GLU A 88 11.67 -2.94 -28.28
C GLU A 88 12.52 -3.28 -29.50
#